data_AF-A0A016UWW6-F1
#
_entry.id   AF-A0A016UWW6-F1
#
_cell.length_a   1.000
_cell.length_b   1.000
_cell.length_c   1.000
_cell.angle_alpha   90.00
_cell.angle_beta   90.00
_cell.angle_gamma   90.00
#
_symmetry.space_group_name_H-M   'P 1'
#
loop_
_entity.id
_entity.type
_entity.pdbx_description
1 polymer ?
#
loop_
_entity_poly.entity_id
_entity_poly.type
_entity_poly.pdbx_seq_one_letter_code
_entity_poly.pdbx_strand_id
1 'polypeptide(L)'
;MKYCPHRSAIAQLSASGLKTSWIANSLKVPAHGARLTVAFLDVHVPGYSTKDEWPSNSFDLNPLDFSVPGYIEEKLRTKKVSSLVNLAQELVKIWDSLDQDYLRRTVDSVVPRLRACVKAKGGHLEQLL
;
A
#
# COMPACT_ATOMS: atom_id res chain seq x y z
N MET A 1 -5.43 -20.28 22.80
CA MET A 1 -5.23 -20.11 21.35
C MET A 1 -5.52 -18.65 21.02
N LYS A 2 -4.51 -17.82 20.74
CA LYS A 2 -4.73 -16.40 20.40
C LYS A 2 -5.12 -16.29 18.93
N TYR A 3 -6.29 -15.74 18.66
CA TYR A 3 -6.75 -15.36 17.32
C TYR A 3 -5.70 -14.44 16.68
N CYS A 4 -5.12 -14.85 15.56
CA CYS A 4 -4.14 -14.06 14.81
C CYS A 4 -4.81 -13.58 13.52
N PRO A 5 -5.25 -12.31 13.44
CA PRO A 5 -6.08 -11.79 12.35
C PRO A 5 -5.37 -11.83 10.97
N HIS A 6 -4.06 -12.06 10.94
CA HIS A 6 -3.30 -12.25 9.71
C HIS A 6 -3.60 -13.57 9.01
N ARG A 7 -4.00 -14.63 9.73
CA ARG A 7 -4.14 -15.98 9.14
C ARG A 7 -5.35 -16.14 8.22
N SER A 8 -6.46 -15.46 8.52
CA SER A 8 -7.69 -15.52 7.72
C SER A 8 -7.60 -14.64 6.46
N ALA A 9 -7.11 -13.40 6.60
CA ALA A 9 -6.96 -12.46 5.49
C ALA A 9 -5.93 -12.96 4.45
N ILE A 10 -4.81 -13.53 4.90
CA ILE A 10 -3.80 -14.11 4.02
C ILE A 10 -4.33 -15.33 3.25
N ALA A 11 -5.11 -16.19 3.93
CA ALA A 11 -5.73 -17.34 3.28
C ALA A 11 -6.75 -16.92 2.22
N GLN A 12 -7.52 -15.86 2.47
CA GLN A 12 -8.48 -15.29 1.51
C GLN A 12 -7.78 -14.68 0.29
N LEU A 13 -6.69 -13.93 0.46
CA LEU A 13 -5.90 -13.37 -0.66
C LEU A 13 -5.30 -14.46 -1.57
N SER A 14 -5.01 -15.64 -1.03
CA SER A 14 -4.57 -16.80 -1.82
C SER A 14 -5.71 -17.50 -2.57
N ALA A 15 -6.94 -17.40 -2.07
CA ALA A 15 -8.12 -18.11 -2.59
C ALA A 15 -8.98 -17.27 -3.55
N SER A 16 -8.99 -15.94 -3.43
CA SER A 16 -9.93 -15.07 -4.16
C SER A 16 -9.50 -14.71 -5.59
N GLY A 17 -8.33 -15.15 -6.04
CA GLY A 17 -7.64 -14.46 -7.13
C GLY A 17 -7.24 -13.05 -6.69
N LEU A 18 -6.17 -12.51 -7.27
CA LEU A 18 -5.74 -11.15 -6.93
C LEU A 18 -6.81 -10.17 -7.44
N LYS A 19 -7.69 -9.69 -6.55
CA LYS A 19 -8.55 -8.55 -6.86
C LYS A 19 -7.63 -7.42 -7.31
N THR A 20 -7.88 -6.88 -8.50
CA THR A 20 -6.99 -5.95 -9.21
C THR A 20 -6.91 -4.56 -8.56
N SER A 21 -7.64 -4.32 -7.48
CA SER A 21 -7.76 -3.03 -6.80
C SER A 21 -7.09 -3.07 -5.41
N TRP A 22 -5.92 -2.46 -5.33
CA TRP A 22 -5.07 -2.41 -4.12
C TRP A 22 -5.50 -1.36 -3.08
N ILE A 23 -6.74 -0.85 -3.15
CA ILE A 23 -7.24 0.31 -2.38
C ILE A 23 -7.45 0.01 -0.87
N ALA A 24 -7.11 -1.20 -0.42
CA ALA A 24 -7.53 -1.74 0.86
C ALA A 24 -6.77 -1.23 2.10
N ASN A 25 -5.51 -0.79 1.96
CA ASN A 25 -4.70 -0.44 3.14
C ASN A 25 -5.27 0.73 3.94
N SER A 26 -5.98 1.65 3.26
CA SER A 26 -6.48 2.88 3.87
C SER A 26 -7.68 2.63 4.80
N LEU A 27 -8.54 1.63 4.54
CA LEU A 27 -9.85 1.49 5.21
C LEU A 27 -9.80 1.21 6.72
N LYS A 28 -8.65 0.88 7.27
CA LYS A 28 -8.48 0.67 8.73
C LYS A 28 -8.25 1.95 9.50
N VAL A 29 -7.97 3.07 8.83
CA VAL A 29 -7.95 4.40 9.43
C VAL A 29 -9.40 4.89 9.57
N PRO A 30 -9.81 5.47 10.71
CA PRO A 30 -11.21 5.84 10.96
C PRO A 30 -11.88 6.66 9.85
N ALA A 31 -11.16 7.61 9.24
CA ALA A 31 -11.70 8.43 8.15
C ALA A 31 -11.96 7.63 6.87
N HIS A 32 -11.10 6.65 6.57
CA HIS A 32 -11.20 5.83 5.37
C HIS A 32 -12.21 4.68 5.54
N GLY A 33 -12.38 4.16 6.76
CA GLY A 33 -13.39 3.15 7.10
C GLY A 33 -14.78 3.73 7.41
N ALA A 34 -14.96 5.06 7.30
CA ALA A 34 -16.22 5.72 7.56
C ALA A 34 -17.30 5.27 6.56
N ARG A 35 -18.56 5.20 7.03
CA ARG A 35 -19.71 4.72 6.23
C ARG A 35 -19.84 5.43 4.88
N LEU A 36 -19.63 6.74 4.84
CA LEU A 36 -19.73 7.53 3.61
C LEU A 36 -18.60 7.18 2.63
N THR A 37 -17.38 6.97 3.14
CA THR A 37 -16.24 6.56 2.32
C THR A 37 -16.46 5.18 1.72
N VAL A 38 -16.91 4.21 2.52
CA VAL A 38 -17.23 2.85 2.06
C VAL A 38 -18.34 2.87 1.01
N ALA A 39 -19.43 3.62 1.25
CA ALA A 39 -20.53 3.74 0.29
C ALA A 39 -20.08 4.37 -1.04
N PHE A 40 -19.15 5.33 -1.01
CA PHE A 40 -18.55 5.88 -2.22
C PHE A 40 -17.74 4.82 -2.98
N LEU A 41 -16.91 4.04 -2.28
CA LEU A 41 -16.09 2.99 -2.89
C LEU A 41 -16.93 1.86 -3.49
N ASP A 42 -18.01 1.47 -2.82
CA ASP A 42 -18.95 0.45 -3.32
C ASP A 42 -19.53 0.83 -4.69
N VAL A 43 -19.77 2.12 -4.92
CA VAL A 43 -20.34 2.62 -6.19
C VAL A 43 -19.27 2.87 -7.25
N HIS A 44 -18.11 3.40 -6.86
CA HIS A 44 -17.15 3.96 -7.82
C HIS A 44 -15.91 3.09 -8.06
N VAL A 45 -15.62 2.14 -7.18
CA VAL A 45 -14.40 1.32 -7.28
C VAL A 45 -14.74 -0.16 -7.10
N PRO A 46 -15.36 -0.82 -8.09
CA PRO A 46 -15.69 -2.24 -7.98
C PRO A 46 -14.43 -3.09 -7.72
N GLY A 47 -14.55 -4.03 -6.79
CA GLY A 47 -13.49 -4.99 -6.49
C GLY A 47 -12.37 -4.49 -5.57
N TYR A 48 -12.54 -3.36 -4.88
CA TYR A 48 -11.65 -2.99 -3.78
C TYR A 48 -11.70 -4.02 -2.65
N SER A 49 -10.58 -4.24 -1.95
CA SER A 49 -10.59 -5.13 -0.78
C SER A 49 -11.12 -4.41 0.44
N THR A 50 -11.99 -5.07 1.18
CA THR A 50 -12.61 -4.54 2.39
C THR A 50 -11.67 -4.64 3.60
N LYS A 51 -12.04 -3.98 4.71
CA LYS A 51 -11.27 -4.00 5.98
C LYS A 51 -11.00 -5.42 6.49
N ASP A 52 -11.88 -6.36 6.19
CA ASP A 52 -11.85 -7.74 6.69
C ASP A 52 -10.97 -8.65 5.80
N GLU A 53 -10.76 -8.26 4.54
CA GLU A 53 -9.93 -8.98 3.56
C GLU A 53 -8.44 -8.61 3.63
N TRP A 54 -8.12 -7.41 4.13
CA TRP A 54 -6.74 -6.92 4.21
C TRP A 54 -6.15 -7.11 5.62
N PRO A 55 -4.88 -7.55 5.77
CA PRO A 55 -4.25 -7.62 7.09
C PRO A 55 -4.12 -6.23 7.75
N SER A 56 -3.94 -6.17 9.07
CA SER A 56 -3.67 -4.89 9.78
C SER A 56 -2.17 -4.58 9.72
N ASN A 57 -1.79 -3.29 9.74
CA ASN A 57 -0.37 -2.85 9.72
C ASN A 57 0.43 -3.37 8.52
N SER A 58 -0.18 -3.33 7.35
CA SER A 58 0.33 -3.94 6.11
C SER A 58 1.17 -3.00 5.26
N PHE A 59 1.97 -2.12 5.87
CA PHE A 59 2.80 -1.14 5.14
C PHE A 59 3.69 -1.82 4.09
N ASP A 60 4.20 -3.01 4.42
CA ASP A 60 5.03 -3.85 3.53
C ASP A 60 4.32 -4.34 2.25
N LEU A 61 2.99 -4.17 2.15
CA LEU A 61 2.13 -4.70 1.09
C LEU A 61 1.47 -3.61 0.23
N ASN A 62 1.59 -2.33 0.60
CA ASN A 62 1.06 -1.21 -0.20
C ASN A 62 2.21 -0.50 -0.95
N PRO A 63 2.22 -0.50 -2.29
CA PRO A 63 3.19 0.24 -3.12
C PRO A 63 3.45 1.69 -2.68
N LEU A 64 2.40 2.41 -2.30
CA LEU A 64 2.48 3.80 -1.86
C LEU A 64 3.09 3.97 -0.47
N ASP A 65 3.22 2.89 0.31
CA ASP A 65 3.82 2.92 1.64
C ASP A 65 5.27 2.40 1.62
N PHE A 66 5.54 1.26 0.96
CA PHE A 66 6.88 0.64 1.02
C PHE A 66 7.88 1.17 -0.01
N SER A 67 7.45 1.90 -1.05
CA SER A 67 8.30 2.23 -2.19
C SER A 67 8.34 3.73 -2.49
N VAL A 68 7.18 4.33 -2.75
CA VAL A 68 7.08 5.71 -3.24
C VAL A 68 7.67 6.75 -2.27
N PRO A 69 7.47 6.66 -0.94
CA PRO A 69 8.07 7.61 0.00
C PRO A 69 9.60 7.61 -0.08
N GLY A 70 10.23 6.43 -0.11
CA GLY A 70 11.68 6.31 -0.23
C GLY A 70 12.22 6.91 -1.53
N TYR A 71 11.53 6.71 -2.65
CA TYR A 71 11.87 7.34 -3.93
C TYR A 71 11.81 8.87 -3.85
N ILE A 72 10.71 9.41 -3.30
CA ILE A 72 10.52 10.85 -3.16
C ILE A 72 11.60 11.44 -2.25
N GLU A 73 11.88 10.82 -1.11
CA GLU A 73 12.91 11.24 -0.17
C GLU A 73 14.30 11.26 -0.81
N GLU A 74 14.66 10.23 -1.58
CA GLU A 74 15.93 10.16 -2.30
C GLU A 74 16.11 11.34 -3.25
N LYS A 75 15.09 11.64 -4.06
CA LYS A 75 15.12 12.77 -5.00
C LYS A 75 15.12 14.11 -4.27
N LEU A 76 14.30 14.24 -3.24
CA LEU A 76 14.16 15.48 -2.47
C LEU A 76 15.46 15.85 -1.74
N ARG A 77 16.23 14.86 -1.27
CA ARG A 77 17.53 15.07 -0.61
C ARG A 77 18.54 15.84 -1.47
N THR A 78 18.39 15.80 -2.79
CA THR A 78 19.26 16.53 -3.73
C THR A 78 18.81 17.98 -4.00
N LYS A 79 17.64 18.38 -3.50
CA LYS A 79 17.04 19.70 -3.74
C LYS A 79 17.38 20.67 -2.61
N LYS A 80 17.52 21.94 -2.95
CA LYS A 80 17.56 23.02 -1.96
C LYS A 80 16.12 23.45 -1.66
N VAL A 81 15.66 23.19 -0.45
CA VAL A 81 14.33 23.57 0.01
C VAL A 81 14.44 24.61 1.11
N SER A 82 13.84 25.80 0.90
CA SER A 82 13.93 26.92 1.84
C SER A 82 12.58 27.40 2.38
N SER A 83 11.47 26.84 1.90
CA SER A 83 10.12 27.18 2.35
C SER A 83 9.14 26.05 2.10
N LEU A 84 7.98 26.09 2.77
CA LEU A 84 6.89 25.13 2.53
C LEU A 84 6.34 25.19 1.09
N VAL A 85 6.27 26.39 0.51
CA VAL A 85 5.82 26.57 -0.88
C VAL A 85 6.80 25.89 -1.85
N ASN A 86 8.10 26.10 -1.64
CA ASN A 86 9.12 25.48 -2.45
C ASN A 86 9.17 23.96 -2.26
N LEU A 87 8.96 23.46 -1.03
CA LEU A 87 8.82 22.02 -0.77
C LEU A 87 7.66 21.41 -1.57
N ALA A 88 6.46 22.02 -1.49
CA ALA A 88 5.29 21.53 -2.21
C ALA A 88 5.53 21.49 -3.73
N GLN A 89 6.17 22.52 -4.29
CA GLN A 89 6.52 22.56 -5.71
C GLN A 89 7.52 21.47 -6.11
N GLU A 90 8.56 21.22 -5.30
CA GLU A 90 9.53 20.16 -5.59
C GLU A 90 8.89 18.77 -5.45
N LEU A 91 8.01 18.56 -4.47
CA LEU A 91 7.27 17.29 -4.32
C LEU A 91 6.39 16.99 -5.54
N VAL A 92 5.66 17.98 -6.05
CA VAL A 92 4.84 17.83 -7.28
C VAL A 92 5.74 17.48 -8.47
N LYS A 93 6.86 18.19 -8.67
CA LYS A 93 7.80 17.87 -9.76
C LYS A 93 8.36 16.45 -9.66
N ILE A 94 8.72 16.01 -8.45
CA ILE A 94 9.24 14.66 -8.22
C ILE A 94 8.15 13.63 -8.54
N TRP A 95 6.93 13.85 -8.06
CA TRP A 95 5.78 13.00 -8.34
C TRP A 95 5.50 12.89 -9.84
N ASP A 96 5.47 14.01 -10.56
CA ASP A 96 5.25 14.03 -12.01
C ASP A 96 6.39 13.39 -12.81
N SER A 97 7.58 13.29 -12.21
CA SER A 97 8.75 12.63 -12.78
C SER A 97 8.84 11.13 -12.45
N LEU A 98 7.87 10.57 -11.71
CA LEU A 98 7.86 9.15 -11.38
C LEU A 98 7.85 8.30 -12.65
N ASP A 99 8.91 7.52 -12.78
CA ASP A 99 9.07 6.58 -13.90
C ASP A 99 7.95 5.53 -13.89
N GLN A 100 7.26 5.39 -15.02
CA GLN A 100 6.17 4.43 -15.16
C GLN A 100 6.68 2.99 -15.05
N ASP A 101 7.90 2.71 -15.49
CA ASP A 101 8.50 1.38 -15.35
C ASP A 101 8.85 1.08 -13.89
N TYR A 102 9.31 2.09 -13.13
CA TYR A 102 9.46 1.98 -11.67
C TYR A 102 8.12 1.65 -11.00
N LEU A 103 7.05 2.39 -11.30
CA LEU A 103 5.72 2.12 -10.74
C LEU A 103 5.22 0.72 -11.09
N ARG A 104 5.43 0.28 -12.34
CA ARG A 104 5.08 -1.08 -12.79
C ARG A 104 5.81 -2.14 -11.96
N ARG A 105 7.13 -2.03 -11.83
CA ARG A 105 7.94 -2.95 -11.02
C ARG A 105 7.52 -2.95 -9.55
N THR A 106 7.19 -1.80 -8.98
CA THR A 106 6.70 -1.69 -7.61
C THR A 106 5.38 -2.44 -7.44
N VAL A 107 4.41 -2.25 -8.35
CA VAL A 107 3.13 -2.98 -8.33
C VAL A 107 3.35 -4.48 -8.51
N ASP A 108 4.19 -4.89 -9.46
CA ASP A 108 4.50 -6.29 -9.70
C ASP A 108 5.18 -6.97 -8.49
N SER A 109 5.91 -6.19 -7.68
CA SER A 109 6.54 -6.67 -6.44
C SER A 109 5.56 -6.99 -5.31
N VAL A 110 4.30 -6.57 -5.39
CA VAL A 110 3.30 -6.83 -4.35
C VAL A 110 3.01 -8.32 -4.22
N VAL A 111 2.93 -9.06 -5.33
CA VAL A 111 2.66 -10.50 -5.32
C VAL A 111 3.76 -11.29 -4.59
N PRO A 112 5.06 -11.13 -4.90
CA PRO A 112 6.11 -11.80 -4.13
C PRO A 112 6.15 -11.33 -2.66
N ARG A 113 5.88 -10.05 -2.35
CA ARG A 113 5.76 -9.54 -0.97
C ARG A 113 4.63 -10.24 -0.20
N LEU A 114 3.47 -10.41 -0.81
CA LEU A 114 2.35 -11.17 -0.25
C LEU A 114 2.74 -12.61 0.05
N ARG A 115 3.41 -13.29 -0.90
CA ARG A 115 3.90 -14.66 -0.70
C ARG A 115 4.91 -14.75 0.45
N ALA A 116 5.81 -13.77 0.56
CA ALA A 116 6.75 -13.67 1.68
C ALA A 116 6.00 -13.48 3.01
N CYS A 117 4.98 -12.62 3.05
CA CYS A 117 4.14 -12.41 4.23
C CYS A 117 3.42 -13.70 4.66
N VAL A 118 2.90 -14.47 3.69
CA VAL A 118 2.31 -15.79 3.95
C VAL A 118 3.33 -16.73 4.59
N LYS A 119 4.53 -16.82 4.02
CA LYS A 119 5.64 -17.65 4.53
C LYS A 119 6.06 -17.22 5.93
N ALA A 120 6.08 -15.91 6.20
CA ALA A 120 6.36 -15.33 7.50
C ALA A 120 5.20 -15.48 8.51
N LYS A 121 4.07 -16.08 8.10
CA LYS A 121 2.84 -16.18 8.91
C LYS A 121 2.34 -14.82 9.40
N GLY A 122 2.51 -13.77 8.60
CA GLY A 122 2.15 -12.39 8.95
C GLY A 122 3.24 -11.60 9.68
N GLY A 123 4.46 -12.12 9.80
CA GLY A 123 5.61 -11.36 10.31
C GLY A 123 6.15 -10.32 9.31
N HIS A 124 7.02 -9.43 9.79
CA HIS A 124 7.67 -8.38 9.00
C HIS A 124 8.54 -8.95 7.87
N LEU A 125 8.57 -8.25 6.73
CA LEU A 125 9.27 -8.72 5.54
C LEU A 125 10.77 -8.39 5.50
N GLU A 126 11.27 -7.58 6.43
CA GLU A 126 12.69 -7.17 6.51
C GLU A 126 13.68 -8.33 6.60
N GLN A 127 13.21 -9.54 6.96
CA GLN A 127 14.01 -10.76 7.04
C GLN A 127 13.89 -11.67 5.80
N LEU A 128 13.12 -11.27 4.79
CA LEU A 128 12.68 -12.14 3.68
C LEU A 128 12.84 -11.51 2.28
N LEU A 129 13.18 -10.22 2.19
CA LEU A 129 13.32 -9.44 0.95
C LEU A 129 14.69 -8.76 0.86
#